data_AF-A0AAW9SLD1-F1
#
_entry.id   AF-A0AAW9SLD1-F1
#
_cell.length_a   1.000
_cell.length_b   1.000
_cell.length_c   1.000
_cell.angle_alpha   90.00
_cell.angle_beta   90.00
_cell.angle_gamma   90.00
#
_symmetry.space_group_name_H-M   'P 1'
#
loop_
_entity.id
_entity.type
_entity.pdbx_description
1 polymer ?
#
loop_
_entity_poly.entity_id
_entity_poly.type
_entity_poly.pdbx_seq_one_letter_code
_entity_poly.pdbx_strand_id
1 'polypeptide(L)'
;MWGNQPWDNDCAADWFAKTIGDSGLATRVRNTLQELLAQEYWDDEALLVRAASYCLLQFGHVYVWPIDELEKDLDLAIQGLKRVLEEGEYFDPEILQVEIAELENRLSVLQSR
;
A
#
# COMPACT_ATOMS: atom_id res chain seq x y z
N MET A 1 21.74 -13.04 10.47
CA MET A 1 21.34 -12.28 11.67
C MET A 1 20.08 -11.52 11.29
N TRP A 2 19.08 -11.45 12.17
CA TRP A 2 17.88 -10.66 11.89
C TRP A 2 18.22 -9.16 11.99
N GLY A 3 17.65 -8.33 11.12
CA GLY A 3 17.79 -6.87 11.21
C GLY A 3 16.70 -6.24 12.10
N ASN A 4 16.36 -4.98 11.84
CA ASN A 4 15.32 -4.27 12.57
C ASN A 4 13.93 -4.51 11.98
N GLN A 5 13.83 -4.86 10.70
CA GLN A 5 12.58 -5.15 10.01
C GLN A 5 12.35 -6.65 9.81
N PRO A 6 11.09 -7.09 9.66
CA PRO A 6 10.74 -8.50 9.48
C PRO A 6 11.35 -9.17 8.24
N TRP A 7 11.75 -8.40 7.23
CA TRP A 7 12.32 -8.88 5.97
C TRP A 7 13.80 -8.51 5.80
N ASP A 8 14.49 -8.06 6.84
CA ASP A 8 15.91 -7.68 6.75
C ASP A 8 16.86 -8.88 6.56
N ASN A 9 16.35 -10.10 6.68
CA ASN A 9 17.10 -11.30 6.35
C ASN A 9 16.62 -11.87 5.00
N ASP A 10 17.56 -12.20 4.10
CA ASP A 10 17.25 -12.72 2.76
C ASP A 10 16.24 -13.88 2.77
N CYS A 11 16.43 -14.88 3.65
CA CYS A 11 15.50 -16.01 3.73
C CYS A 11 14.10 -15.59 4.21
N ALA A 12 14.00 -14.56 5.05
CA ALA A 12 12.73 -14.00 5.47
C ALA A 12 12.08 -13.18 4.35
N ALA A 13 12.84 -12.35 3.65
CA ALA A 13 12.37 -11.59 2.49
C ALA A 13 11.80 -12.54 1.41
N ASP A 14 12.54 -13.60 1.06
CA ASP A 14 12.08 -14.62 0.11
C ASP A 14 10.78 -15.30 0.56
N TRP A 15 10.68 -15.61 1.86
CA TRP A 15 9.47 -16.21 2.42
C TRP A 15 8.27 -15.26 2.34
N PHE A 16 8.46 -13.97 2.64
CA PHE A 16 7.43 -12.96 2.50
C PHE A 16 7.04 -12.75 1.04
N ALA A 17 8.00 -12.58 0.13
CA ALA A 17 7.76 -12.43 -1.30
C ALA A 17 6.94 -13.59 -1.87
N LYS A 18 7.32 -14.83 -1.51
CA LYS A 18 6.56 -16.02 -1.90
C LYS A 18 5.15 -16.04 -1.30
N THR A 19 5.01 -15.69 -0.02
CA THR A 19 3.71 -15.65 0.66
C THR A 19 2.76 -14.64 0.01
N ILE A 20 3.26 -13.43 -0.30
CA ILE A 20 2.47 -12.40 -0.99
C ILE A 20 2.11 -12.85 -2.40
N GLY A 21 3.07 -13.42 -3.15
CA GLY A 21 2.84 -13.95 -4.48
C GLY A 21 1.79 -15.06 -4.52
N ASP A 22 1.91 -16.06 -3.64
CA ASP A 22 1.04 -17.24 -3.60
C ASP A 22 -0.38 -16.92 -3.09
N SER A 23 -0.53 -15.90 -2.23
CA SER A 23 -1.82 -15.53 -1.63
C SER A 23 -2.74 -14.74 -2.56
N GLY A 24 -2.20 -14.11 -3.61
CA GLY A 24 -2.94 -13.17 -4.44
C GLY A 24 -3.30 -11.85 -3.73
N LEU A 25 -2.70 -11.57 -2.56
CA LEU A 25 -3.00 -10.36 -1.78
C LEU A 25 -2.71 -9.08 -2.59
N ALA A 26 -1.58 -9.04 -3.30
CA ALA A 26 -1.22 -7.87 -4.11
C ALA A 26 -2.27 -7.58 -5.19
N THR A 27 -2.74 -8.62 -5.89
CA THR A 27 -3.83 -8.51 -6.88
C THR A 27 -5.13 -8.04 -6.23
N ARG A 28 -5.48 -8.59 -5.05
CA ARG A 28 -6.69 -8.19 -4.32
C ARG A 28 -6.66 -6.71 -3.94
N VAL A 29 -5.53 -6.23 -3.40
CA VAL A 29 -5.29 -4.83 -3.04
C VAL A 29 -5.41 -3.92 -4.27
N ARG A 30 -4.68 -4.24 -5.34
CA ARG A 30 -4.71 -3.48 -6.60
C ARG A 30 -6.11 -3.35 -7.17
N ASN A 31 -6.83 -4.47 -7.31
CA ASN A 31 -8.16 -4.47 -7.88
C ASN A 31 -9.13 -3.65 -7.01
N THR A 32 -9.02 -3.78 -5.68
CA THR A 32 -9.85 -3.00 -4.75
C THR A 32 -9.61 -1.50 -4.94
N LEU A 33 -8.35 -1.05 -4.97
CA LEU A 33 -8.02 0.36 -5.16
C LEU A 33 -8.49 0.88 -6.53
N GLN A 34 -8.27 0.11 -7.61
CA GLN A 34 -8.72 0.49 -8.96
C GLN A 34 -10.24 0.58 -9.07
N GLU A 35 -10.95 -0.42 -8.57
CA GLU A 35 -12.41 -0.47 -8.61
C GLU A 35 -13.02 0.69 -7.82
N LEU A 36 -12.50 0.98 -6.62
CA LEU A 36 -13.01 2.05 -5.77
C LEU A 36 -12.65 3.44 -6.32
N LEU A 37 -11.43 3.67 -6.80
CA LEU A 37 -11.04 4.94 -7.41
C LEU A 37 -11.85 5.28 -8.67
N ALA A 38 -12.36 4.27 -9.38
CA ALA A 38 -13.24 4.48 -10.52
C ALA A 38 -14.67 4.91 -10.14
N GLN A 39 -15.06 4.82 -8.87
CA GLN A 39 -16.39 5.22 -8.40
C GLN A 39 -16.46 6.73 -8.17
N GLU A 40 -17.62 7.32 -8.48
CA GLU A 40 -17.83 8.75 -8.29
C GLU A 40 -18.03 9.13 -6.82
N TYR A 41 -18.65 8.25 -6.02
CA TYR A 41 -18.97 8.51 -4.61
C TYR A 41 -18.56 7.34 -3.74
N TRP A 42 -18.10 7.64 -2.52
CA TRP A 42 -17.78 6.67 -1.49
C TRP A 42 -18.65 6.89 -0.27
N ASP A 43 -19.15 5.81 0.32
CA ASP A 43 -19.70 5.77 1.68
C ASP A 43 -18.72 4.98 2.56
N ASP A 44 -19.07 3.75 2.95
CA ASP A 44 -18.19 2.85 3.68
C ASP A 44 -16.95 2.40 2.88
N GLU A 45 -16.92 2.62 1.56
CA GLU A 45 -15.80 2.29 0.68
C GLU A 45 -14.49 2.97 1.09
N ALA A 46 -14.55 4.14 1.73
CA ALA A 46 -13.36 4.82 2.26
C ALA A 46 -12.61 3.94 3.29
N LEU A 47 -13.33 3.11 4.05
CA LEU A 47 -12.75 2.13 4.97
C LEU A 47 -11.96 1.04 4.23
N LEU A 48 -12.47 0.62 3.08
CA LEU A 48 -11.84 -0.40 2.23
C LEU A 48 -10.60 0.15 1.52
N VAL A 49 -10.65 1.40 1.03
CA VAL A 49 -9.48 2.09 0.46
C VAL A 49 -8.36 2.14 1.48
N ARG A 50 -8.64 2.61 2.71
CA ARG A 50 -7.61 2.66 3.75
C ARG A 50 -7.08 1.28 4.12
N ALA A 51 -7.95 0.27 4.24
CA ALA A 51 -7.52 -1.10 4.51
C ALA A 51 -6.58 -1.65 3.44
N ALA A 52 -6.90 -1.44 2.16
CA ALA A 52 -6.07 -1.85 1.04
C ALA A 52 -4.72 -1.11 1.01
N SER A 53 -4.73 0.22 1.22
CA SER A 53 -3.51 1.02 1.31
C SER A 53 -2.63 0.63 2.51
N TYR A 54 -3.24 0.21 3.62
CA TYR A 54 -2.50 -0.25 4.80
C TYR A 54 -1.70 -1.53 4.53
N CYS A 55 -2.16 -2.40 3.62
CA CYS A 55 -1.36 -3.53 3.18
C CYS A 55 -0.04 -3.08 2.52
N LEU A 56 -0.06 -2.01 1.72
CA LEU A 56 1.16 -1.45 1.13
C LEU A 56 2.03 -0.74 2.17
N LEU A 57 1.45 -0.15 3.22
CA LEU A 57 2.24 0.37 4.35
C LEU A 57 3.01 -0.72 5.08
N GLN A 58 2.47 -1.92 5.19
CA GLN A 58 3.12 -3.03 5.90
C GLN A 58 4.02 -3.89 4.99
N PHE A 59 3.63 -4.08 3.73
CA PHE A 59 4.24 -5.09 2.85
C PHE A 59 4.74 -4.52 1.52
N GLY A 60 4.47 -3.24 1.22
CA GLY A 60 4.87 -2.55 -0.01
C GLY A 60 6.36 -2.22 -0.07
N HIS A 61 7.21 -3.24 0.11
CA HIS A 61 8.66 -3.17 0.05
C HIS A 61 9.17 -3.93 -1.17
N VAL A 62 10.24 -3.45 -1.82
CA VAL A 62 10.81 -4.02 -3.04
C VAL A 62 11.19 -5.51 -2.96
N TYR A 63 11.43 -6.03 -1.76
CA TYR A 63 11.82 -7.43 -1.52
C TYR A 63 10.65 -8.30 -1.04
N VAL A 64 9.44 -7.73 -0.89
CA VAL A 64 8.25 -8.39 -0.33
C VAL A 64 7.07 -8.31 -1.30
N TRP A 65 6.85 -7.15 -1.89
CA TRP A 65 5.79 -6.92 -2.87
C TRP A 65 6.26 -7.25 -4.29
N PRO A 66 5.37 -7.68 -5.20
CA PRO A 66 5.72 -7.84 -6.60
C PRO A 66 6.29 -6.56 -7.21
N ILE A 67 7.59 -6.57 -7.53
CA ILE A 67 8.34 -5.36 -7.88
C ILE A 67 7.80 -4.67 -9.14
N ASP A 68 7.38 -5.43 -10.14
CA ASP A 68 6.86 -4.91 -11.42
C ASP A 68 5.53 -4.15 -11.25
N GLU A 69 4.85 -4.34 -10.13
CA GLU A 69 3.56 -3.73 -9.83
C GLU A 69 3.63 -2.72 -8.67
N LEU A 70 4.72 -2.73 -7.90
CA LEU A 70 4.84 -1.97 -6.67
C LEU A 70 4.67 -0.47 -6.91
N GLU A 71 5.27 0.09 -7.95
CA GLU A 71 5.15 1.51 -8.28
C GLU A 71 3.69 1.90 -8.50
N LYS A 72 3.00 1.14 -9.35
CA LYS A 72 1.59 1.36 -9.68
C LYS A 72 0.68 1.17 -8.48
N ASP A 73 0.94 0.17 -7.66
CA ASP A 73 0.15 -0.13 -6.46
C ASP A 73 0.32 0.97 -5.40
N LEU A 74 1.53 1.48 -5.21
CA LEU A 74 1.81 2.63 -4.33
C LEU A 74 1.07 3.89 -4.82
N ASP A 75 1.12 4.18 -6.11
CA ASP A 75 0.44 5.34 -6.70
C ASP A 75 -1.08 5.27 -6.48
N LEU A 76 -1.70 4.10 -6.71
CA LEU A 76 -3.12 3.87 -6.44
C LEU A 76 -3.46 4.09 -4.95
N ALA A 77 -2.63 3.59 -4.03
CA ALA A 77 -2.86 3.76 -2.60
C ALA A 77 -2.76 5.22 -2.15
N ILE A 78 -1.79 5.96 -2.68
CA ILE A 78 -1.61 7.39 -2.40
C ILE A 78 -2.81 8.18 -2.91
N GLN A 79 -3.23 7.95 -4.16
CA GLN A 79 -4.42 8.60 -4.72
C GLN A 79 -5.67 8.29 -3.89
N GLY A 80 -5.85 7.03 -3.51
CA GLY A 80 -6.96 6.59 -2.66
C GLY A 80 -6.98 7.31 -1.31
N LEU A 81 -5.86 7.31 -0.58
CA LEU A 81 -5.78 7.95 0.73
C LEU A 81 -5.93 9.47 0.67
N LYS A 82 -5.42 10.13 -0.38
CA LYS A 82 -5.63 11.57 -0.59
C LYS A 82 -7.10 11.90 -0.77
N ARG A 83 -7.81 11.12 -1.58
CA ARG A 83 -9.25 11.29 -1.74
C ARG A 83 -10.01 11.02 -0.43
N VAL A 84 -9.62 9.99 0.33
CA VAL A 84 -10.18 9.73 1.67
C VAL A 84 -9.96 10.91 2.61
N LEU A 85 -8.78 11.55 2.56
CA LEU A 85 -8.47 12.74 3.36
C LEU A 85 -9.30 13.96 2.97
N GLU A 86 -9.64 14.11 1.69
CA GLU A 86 -10.46 15.21 1.17
C GLU A 86 -11.96 15.03 1.48
N GLU A 87 -12.46 13.80 1.41
CA GLU A 87 -13.89 13.49 1.47
C GLU A 87 -14.36 13.01 2.86
N GLY A 88 -13.45 12.53 3.73
CA GLY A 88 -13.80 11.72 4.89
C GLY A 88 -13.78 12.43 6.25
N GLU A 89 -14.87 12.29 7.01
CA GLU A 89 -14.93 12.61 8.46
C GLU A 89 -14.55 11.41 9.36
N TYR A 90 -14.38 10.22 8.78
CA TYR A 90 -14.21 8.95 9.52
C TYR A 90 -12.82 8.72 10.11
N PHE A 91 -11.83 9.53 9.72
CA PHE A 91 -10.44 9.30 10.07
C PHE A 91 -9.78 10.55 10.61
N ASP A 92 -8.77 10.33 11.46
CA ASP A 92 -7.89 11.39 11.90
C ASP A 92 -7.02 11.87 10.72
N PRO A 93 -7.15 13.14 10.29
CA PRO A 93 -6.37 13.69 9.18
C PRO A 93 -4.85 13.61 9.40
N GLU A 94 -4.39 13.73 10.66
CA GLU A 94 -2.95 13.68 10.97
C GLU A 94 -2.39 12.28 10.72
N ILE A 95 -3.16 11.24 11.07
CA ILE A 95 -2.77 9.85 10.83
C ILE A 95 -2.72 9.57 9.32
N LEU A 96 -3.74 10.00 8.57
CA LEU A 96 -3.77 9.80 7.11
C LEU A 96 -2.60 10.53 6.42
N GLN A 97 -2.24 11.73 6.86
CA GLN A 97 -1.10 12.46 6.30
C GLN A 97 0.22 11.72 6.53
N VAL A 98 0.41 11.12 7.71
CA VAL A 98 1.60 10.29 7.99
C VAL A 98 1.63 9.04 7.11
N GLU A 99 0.49 8.37 6.96
CA GLU A 99 0.32 7.20 6.08
C GLU A 99 0.65 7.55 4.61
N ILE A 100 0.11 8.67 4.10
CA ILE A 100 0.38 9.15 2.75
C ILE A 100 1.87 9.49 2.56
N ALA A 101 2.47 10.24 3.50
CA ALA A 101 3.86 10.65 3.41
C ALA A 101 4.83 9.46 3.38
N GLU A 102 4.54 8.40 4.14
CA GLU A 102 5.34 7.18 4.12
C GLU A 102 5.26 6.46 2.77
N LEU A 103 4.06 6.35 2.17
CA LEU A 103 3.91 5.76 0.85
C LEU A 103 4.57 6.61 -0.25
N GLU A 104 4.45 7.93 -0.19
CA GLU A 104 5.12 8.87 -1.10
C GLU A 104 6.64 8.76 -1.01
N ASN A 105 7.18 8.65 0.21
CA ASN A 105 8.60 8.44 0.43
C ASN A 105 9.07 7.12 -0.21
N ARG A 106 8.32 6.02 -0.06
CA ARG A 106 8.64 4.74 -0.70
C ARG A 106 8.61 4.82 -2.22
N LEU A 107 7.60 5.47 -2.78
CA LEU A 107 7.48 5.67 -4.22
C LEU A 107 8.66 6.48 -4.77
N SER A 108 9.03 7.57 -4.10
CA SER A 108 10.19 8.39 -4.45
C SER A 108 11.51 7.61 -4.42
N VAL A 109 11.73 6.80 -3.38
CA VAL A 109 12.90 5.92 -3.27
C VAL A 109 12.93 4.89 -4.39
N LEU A 110 11.77 4.35 -4.78
CA LEU A 110 11.67 3.38 -5.89
C LEU A 110 12.03 4.03 -7.23
N GLN A 111 11.52 5.24 -7.50
CA GLN A 111 11.77 5.98 -8.74
C GLN A 111 13.19 6.55 -8.86
N SER A 112 13.91 6.66 -7.74
CA SER A 112 15.29 7.15 -7.70
C SER A 112 16.35 6.06 -7.90
N ARG A 113 15.94 4.80 -8.09
CA ARG A 113 16.81 3.64 -8.33
C ARG A 113 17.03 3.39 -9.81
#